data_AF-A0A814MRC6-F1
#
_entry.id   AF-A0A814MRC6-F1
#
_cell.length_a   1.000
_cell.length_b   1.000
_cell.length_c   1.000
_cell.angle_alpha   90.00
_cell.angle_beta   90.00
_cell.angle_gamma   90.00
#
_symmetry.space_group_name_H-M   'P 1'
#
loop_
_entity.id
_entity.type
_entity.pdbx_description
1 polymer ?
#
loop_
_entity_poly.entity_id
_entity_poly.type
_entity_poly.pdbx_seq_one_letter_code
_entity_poly.pdbx_strand_id
1 'polypeptide(L)'
;MATNVIPTLLTLPVELVYRILDHLNDFNILYSTQNICKRINAILNSYHRYQTLTTLDLRHNHIGAHGAHHLANSLQKNQTLTTLDVSRNQIGDRGAQHFANVLQQNHTLTTLNLSHNRIDNQGAKDFANALQENQTLTTLDLSDNRIGDQGAQHLANALQQNQTLITLNLSRNQISDQGAQHFADALQQNQTLTTLNLSYNRMGFEGAEYFADALQQNQTLTTLNVSYNRMGFEGAQHFADILQQNQTLTTLDFSLNQIGDQGAQYLANALQENQTLTTLNLSHNQIGDQGIQYLANVLQQNQTLTTLSLSYNRLGDQGAQHLANVFQRNQSLITLDLSLNQIGEQGVQYLANALQQNQTLTTLNLSYNRLGDQGAQHLANALQKNQTLITLNLNYNWLGDQGAQHLANILQQNQTLTTLDLSLNQIGDEGAQYLANALQQNQTLTRLELSRNQMSGQGAQHFANALQHNKTLTTLNLSYNRIDHEGEQHLANALQQSETLTTLKFL
;
A
#
# COMPACT_ATOMS: atom_id res chain seq x y z
N MET A 1 -28.81 -12.27 -24.28
CA MET A 1 -28.62 -10.84 -24.04
C MET A 1 -28.18 -10.68 -22.59
N ALA A 2 -26.87 -10.58 -22.38
CA ALA A 2 -26.28 -10.38 -21.07
C ALA A 2 -26.32 -8.88 -20.75
N THR A 3 -27.14 -8.48 -19.79
CA THR A 3 -27.13 -7.12 -19.25
C THR A 3 -26.01 -7.01 -18.23
N ASN A 4 -24.94 -6.30 -18.62
CA ASN A 4 -23.91 -5.79 -17.73
C ASN A 4 -24.56 -4.89 -16.67
N VAL A 5 -24.76 -5.43 -15.46
CA VAL A 5 -25.12 -4.62 -14.28
C VAL A 5 -23.81 -4.03 -13.76
N ILE A 6 -23.59 -2.75 -14.04
CA ILE A 6 -22.48 -1.99 -13.46
C ILE A 6 -22.75 -1.86 -11.94
N PRO A 7 -21.85 -2.30 -11.04
CA PRO A 7 -22.02 -2.13 -9.60
C PRO A 7 -22.20 -0.66 -9.28
N THR A 8 -23.36 -0.30 -8.71
CA THR A 8 -23.65 1.08 -8.36
C THR A 8 -22.95 1.39 -7.04
N LEU A 9 -21.74 1.95 -7.13
CA LEU A 9 -21.02 2.46 -5.96
C LEU A 9 -21.69 3.78 -5.53
N LEU A 10 -22.37 3.78 -4.39
CA LEU A 10 -22.83 5.01 -3.76
C LEU A 10 -21.80 5.43 -2.71
N THR A 11 -20.73 6.10 -3.14
CA THR A 11 -19.94 6.94 -2.24
C THR A 11 -20.74 8.20 -2.00
N LEU A 12 -21.20 8.42 -0.77
CA LEU A 12 -21.92 9.63 -0.41
C LEU A 12 -20.93 10.61 0.25
N PRO A 13 -20.45 11.66 -0.45
CA PRO A 13 -19.86 12.81 0.20
C PRO A 13 -20.88 13.38 1.20
N VAL A 14 -20.42 13.86 2.35
CA VAL A 14 -21.27 14.53 3.34
C VAL A 14 -22.16 15.59 2.66
N GLU A 15 -21.66 16.32 1.66
CA GLU A 15 -22.41 17.30 0.88
C GLU A 15 -23.49 16.72 -0.07
N LEU A 16 -23.32 15.51 -0.62
CA LEU A 16 -24.33 14.87 -1.47
C LEU A 16 -25.44 14.20 -0.63
N VAL A 17 -25.10 13.74 0.58
CA VAL A 17 -26.10 13.45 1.61
C VAL A 17 -26.92 14.71 1.83
N TYR A 18 -26.30 15.87 2.09
CA TYR A 18 -27.05 17.13 2.23
C TYR A 18 -27.89 17.51 1.00
N ARG A 19 -27.40 17.35 -0.24
CA ARG A 19 -28.17 17.70 -1.46
C ARG A 19 -29.31 16.73 -1.81
N ILE A 20 -29.19 15.44 -1.51
CA ILE A 20 -30.31 14.49 -1.61
C ILE A 20 -31.34 14.77 -0.50
N LEU A 21 -30.87 15.28 0.66
CA LEU A 21 -31.74 15.76 1.73
C LEU A 21 -32.37 17.14 1.42
N ASP A 22 -31.73 17.99 0.59
CA ASP A 22 -32.27 19.30 0.15
C ASP A 22 -33.46 19.17 -0.80
N HIS A 23 -33.54 18.13 -1.63
CA HIS A 23 -34.76 17.82 -2.40
C HIS A 23 -35.93 17.34 -1.52
N LEU A 24 -35.71 17.19 -0.22
CA LEU A 24 -36.71 16.89 0.80
C LEU A 24 -36.81 18.02 1.85
N ASN A 25 -36.23 19.21 1.59
CA ASN A 25 -36.33 20.39 2.45
C ASN A 25 -37.70 21.08 2.34
N ASP A 26 -38.72 20.44 2.90
CA ASP A 26 -39.61 21.19 3.77
C ASP A 26 -39.30 20.70 5.20
N PHE A 27 -38.94 21.65 6.08
CA PHE A 27 -38.54 21.51 7.49
C PHE A 27 -37.02 21.44 7.80
N ASN A 28 -36.50 22.65 8.07
CA ASN A 28 -35.42 22.95 9.02
C ASN A 28 -35.33 21.94 10.18
N ILE A 29 -34.11 21.51 10.54
CA ILE A 29 -33.56 21.37 11.91
C ILE A 29 -32.23 20.58 11.85
N LEU A 30 -31.13 21.22 12.27
CA LEU A 30 -29.90 20.55 12.71
C LEU A 30 -30.21 19.57 13.87
N TYR A 31 -29.45 18.47 14.01
CA TYR A 31 -29.44 17.48 15.12
C TYR A 31 -30.21 16.14 14.92
N SER A 32 -29.52 15.11 14.42
CA SER A 32 -29.26 13.82 15.11
C SER A 32 -28.84 12.72 14.12
N THR A 33 -27.78 11.99 14.44
CA THR A 33 -27.31 10.79 13.69
C THR A 33 -28.38 9.68 13.61
N GLN A 34 -29.37 9.69 14.51
CA GLN A 34 -30.58 8.86 14.43
C GLN A 34 -31.40 9.09 13.15
N ASN A 35 -31.50 10.34 12.67
CA ASN A 35 -32.25 10.63 11.44
C ASN A 35 -31.53 10.10 10.20
N ILE A 36 -30.19 10.07 10.19
CA ILE A 36 -29.40 9.50 9.09
C ILE A 36 -29.62 7.99 9.02
N CYS A 37 -29.51 7.26 10.14
CA CYS A 37 -29.72 5.81 10.15
C CYS A 37 -31.18 5.41 9.84
N LYS A 38 -32.17 6.21 10.29
CA LYS A 38 -33.58 6.01 9.89
C LYS A 38 -33.81 6.24 8.40
N ARG A 39 -33.16 7.24 7.80
CA ARG A 39 -33.22 7.52 6.36
C ARG A 39 -32.50 6.44 5.54
N ILE A 40 -31.36 5.93 6.01
CA ILE A 40 -30.67 4.78 5.40
C ILE A 40 -31.54 3.52 5.49
N ASN A 41 -32.23 3.30 6.60
CA ASN A 41 -33.18 2.19 6.73
C ASN A 41 -34.30 2.27 5.69
N ALA A 42 -34.84 3.47 5.43
CA ALA A 42 -35.80 3.66 4.34
C ALA A 42 -35.17 3.35 2.97
N ILE A 43 -33.95 3.84 2.71
CA ILE A 43 -33.24 3.57 1.45
C ILE A 43 -33.02 2.08 1.21
N LEU A 44 -32.56 1.34 2.24
CA LEU A 44 -32.25 -0.09 2.12
C LEU A 44 -33.50 -0.99 1.99
N ASN A 45 -34.68 -0.52 2.47
CA ASN A 45 -35.86 -1.38 2.62
C ASN A 45 -37.12 -0.92 1.86
N SER A 46 -37.27 0.34 1.44
CA SER A 46 -38.56 0.87 0.95
C SER A 46 -38.64 1.24 -0.53
N TYR A 47 -37.53 1.32 -1.26
CA TYR A 47 -37.55 1.68 -2.68
C TYR A 47 -37.04 0.52 -3.54
N HIS A 48 -37.88 -0.01 -4.44
CA HIS A 48 -37.51 -1.01 -5.44
C HIS A 48 -36.24 -0.66 -6.23
N ARG A 49 -35.92 0.63 -6.37
CA ARG A 49 -34.73 1.14 -7.07
C ARG A 49 -33.40 0.85 -6.36
N TYR A 50 -33.40 0.57 -5.04
CA TYR A 50 -32.19 0.29 -4.27
C TYR A 50 -32.02 -1.20 -3.90
N GLN A 51 -32.88 -2.07 -4.45
CA GLN A 51 -32.67 -3.53 -4.45
C GLN A 51 -31.49 -3.99 -5.34
N THR A 52 -30.69 -3.06 -5.85
CA THR A 52 -29.46 -3.32 -6.60
C THR A 52 -28.21 -2.83 -5.86
N LEU A 53 -28.36 -2.20 -4.69
CA LEU A 53 -27.22 -1.66 -3.95
C LEU A 53 -26.43 -2.81 -3.32
N THR A 54 -25.19 -2.99 -3.77
CA THR A 54 -24.27 -4.03 -3.27
C THR A 54 -23.21 -3.49 -2.33
N THR A 55 -22.89 -2.19 -2.41
CA THR A 55 -21.87 -1.55 -1.58
C THR A 55 -22.41 -0.28 -0.92
N LEU A 56 -22.19 -0.14 0.38
CA LEU A 56 -22.58 1.02 1.16
C LEU A 56 -21.40 1.51 2.00
N ASP A 57 -21.00 2.75 1.78
CA ASP A 57 -19.93 3.43 2.51
C ASP A 57 -20.50 4.52 3.43
N LEU A 58 -20.32 4.33 4.74
CA LEU A 58 -20.77 5.19 5.83
C LEU A 58 -19.60 5.58 6.76
N ARG A 59 -18.38 5.57 6.25
CA ARG A 59 -17.21 5.99 7.05
C ARG A 59 -17.36 7.42 7.57
N HIS A 60 -16.83 7.70 8.75
CA HIS A 60 -16.78 9.07 9.31
C HIS A 60 -18.14 9.79 9.50
N ASN A 61 -19.19 9.08 9.91
CA ASN A 61 -20.54 9.64 10.07
C ASN A 61 -20.99 9.78 11.54
N HIS A 62 -20.08 9.65 12.51
CA HIS A 62 -20.39 9.68 13.95
C HIS A 62 -21.49 8.69 14.38
N ILE A 63 -21.58 7.54 13.71
CA ILE A 63 -22.53 6.48 14.02
C ILE A 63 -22.15 5.87 15.38
N GLY A 64 -23.02 6.00 16.37
CA GLY A 64 -22.91 5.32 17.66
C GLY A 64 -23.66 4.00 17.69
N ALA A 65 -23.65 3.32 18.84
CA ALA A 65 -24.36 2.05 19.04
C ALA A 65 -25.84 2.06 18.61
N HIS A 66 -26.56 3.18 18.81
CA HIS A 66 -27.96 3.31 18.36
C HIS A 66 -28.10 3.35 16.84
N GLY A 67 -27.16 4.02 16.15
CA GLY A 67 -27.15 4.03 14.69
C GLY A 67 -26.81 2.65 14.13
N ALA A 68 -25.83 1.97 14.74
CA ALA A 68 -25.49 0.58 14.44
C ALA A 68 -26.69 -0.37 14.61
N HIS A 69 -27.48 -0.20 15.68
CA HIS A 69 -28.72 -0.97 15.89
C HIS A 69 -29.69 -0.83 14.70
N HIS A 70 -29.95 0.40 14.25
CA HIS A 70 -30.84 0.63 13.13
C HIS A 70 -30.30 0.05 11.82
N LEU A 71 -29.00 0.20 11.56
CA LEU A 71 -28.34 -0.38 10.38
C LEU A 71 -28.41 -1.92 10.41
N ALA A 72 -28.12 -2.54 11.55
CA ALA A 72 -28.25 -3.97 11.73
C ALA A 72 -29.68 -4.46 11.44
N ASN A 73 -30.71 -3.77 11.95
CA ASN A 73 -32.09 -4.12 11.64
C ASN A 73 -32.41 -3.98 10.14
N SER A 74 -31.79 -3.01 9.44
CA SER A 74 -31.93 -2.88 7.99
C SER A 74 -31.29 -4.04 7.23
N LEU A 75 -30.10 -4.47 7.65
CA LEU A 75 -29.38 -5.59 7.06
C LEU A 75 -30.11 -6.92 7.21
N GLN A 76 -30.92 -7.09 8.25
CA GLN A 76 -31.68 -8.32 8.47
C GLN A 76 -32.64 -8.63 7.30
N LYS A 77 -33.19 -7.58 6.66
CA LYS A 77 -34.14 -7.71 5.54
C LYS A 77 -33.48 -7.50 4.17
N ASN A 78 -32.34 -6.81 4.15
CA ASN A 78 -31.64 -6.52 2.92
C ASN A 78 -30.96 -7.80 2.39
N GLN A 79 -31.18 -8.08 1.11
CA GLN A 79 -30.68 -9.28 0.44
C GLN A 79 -29.69 -8.96 -0.70
N THR A 80 -29.18 -7.73 -0.76
CA THR A 80 -28.44 -7.24 -1.94
C THR A 80 -27.08 -6.70 -1.55
N LEU A 81 -26.95 -6.16 -0.34
CA LEU A 81 -25.75 -5.56 0.16
C LEU A 81 -24.74 -6.66 0.49
N THR A 82 -23.60 -6.61 -0.21
CA THR A 82 -22.47 -7.51 -0.03
C THR A 82 -21.34 -6.83 0.74
N THR A 83 -21.24 -5.50 0.67
CA THR A 83 -20.16 -4.73 1.27
C THR A 83 -20.72 -3.57 2.09
N LEU A 84 -20.32 -3.52 3.36
CA LEU A 84 -20.64 -2.42 4.27
C LEU A 84 -19.36 -1.86 4.91
N ASP A 85 -19.13 -0.57 4.73
CA ASP A 85 -18.08 0.17 5.42
C ASP A 85 -18.71 1.15 6.43
N VAL A 86 -18.46 0.91 7.70
CA VAL A 86 -18.85 1.78 8.81
C VAL A 86 -17.63 2.21 9.63
N SER A 87 -16.46 2.25 9.00
CA SER A 87 -15.20 2.62 9.64
C SER A 87 -15.20 4.06 10.18
N ARG A 88 -14.31 4.34 11.14
CA ARG A 88 -14.07 5.68 11.68
C ARG A 88 -15.34 6.33 12.25
N ASN A 89 -16.14 5.52 12.96
CA ASN A 89 -17.35 5.93 13.66
C ASN A 89 -17.15 5.76 15.19
N GLN A 90 -18.24 5.72 15.97
CA GLN A 90 -18.22 5.58 17.44
C GLN A 90 -19.09 4.40 17.88
N ILE A 91 -19.06 3.32 17.10
CA ILE A 91 -19.97 2.17 17.24
C ILE A 91 -19.84 1.52 18.62
N GLY A 92 -18.60 1.30 19.10
CA GLY A 92 -18.30 0.62 20.37
C GLY A 92 -18.87 -0.80 20.46
N ASP A 93 -18.70 -1.47 21.60
CA ASP A 93 -19.08 -2.90 21.73
C ASP A 93 -20.58 -3.13 21.59
N ARG A 94 -21.41 -2.23 22.12
CA ARG A 94 -22.87 -2.34 21.95
C ARG A 94 -23.29 -2.27 20.49
N GLY A 95 -22.63 -1.41 19.69
CA GLY A 95 -22.91 -1.34 18.26
C GLY A 95 -22.36 -2.55 17.51
N ALA A 96 -21.16 -3.03 17.89
CA ALA A 96 -20.58 -4.26 17.37
C ALA A 96 -21.50 -5.46 17.62
N GLN A 97 -22.06 -5.58 18.82
CA GLN A 97 -23.03 -6.59 19.17
C GLN A 97 -24.24 -6.61 18.23
N HIS A 98 -24.79 -5.44 17.86
CA HIS A 98 -25.90 -5.38 16.91
C HIS A 98 -25.51 -5.91 15.52
N PHE A 99 -24.31 -5.58 15.03
CA PHE A 99 -23.80 -6.11 13.77
C PHE A 99 -23.51 -7.61 13.85
N ALA A 100 -22.90 -8.09 14.93
CA ALA A 100 -22.67 -9.50 15.17
C ALA A 100 -23.99 -10.30 15.18
N ASN A 101 -25.01 -9.81 15.88
CA ASN A 101 -26.31 -10.46 15.93
C ASN A 101 -26.97 -10.56 14.55
N VAL A 102 -26.89 -9.51 13.71
CA VAL A 102 -27.47 -9.60 12.37
C VAL A 102 -26.68 -10.51 11.45
N LEU A 103 -25.36 -10.63 11.61
CA LEU A 103 -24.54 -11.56 10.80
C LEU A 103 -24.94 -13.02 10.97
N GLN A 104 -25.54 -13.42 12.10
CA GLN A 104 -26.06 -14.78 12.27
C GLN A 104 -27.23 -15.10 11.32
N GLN A 105 -27.94 -14.07 10.83
CA GLN A 105 -29.13 -14.21 9.99
C GLN A 105 -28.95 -13.64 8.58
N ASN A 106 -28.03 -12.69 8.42
CA ASN A 106 -27.72 -12.11 7.12
C ASN A 106 -26.74 -13.02 6.39
N HIS A 107 -27.17 -13.49 5.22
CA HIS A 107 -26.40 -14.38 4.35
C HIS A 107 -26.04 -13.71 3.02
N THR A 108 -25.92 -12.39 2.99
CA THR A 108 -25.56 -11.64 1.77
C THR A 108 -24.31 -10.82 1.94
N LEU A 109 -24.04 -10.34 3.15
CA LEU A 109 -22.86 -9.56 3.45
C LEU A 109 -21.62 -10.47 3.42
N THR A 110 -20.68 -10.11 2.56
CA THR A 110 -19.37 -10.79 2.41
C THR A 110 -18.24 -9.95 2.96
N THR A 111 -18.38 -8.63 3.01
CA THR A 111 -17.37 -7.68 3.50
C THR A 111 -17.95 -6.71 4.51
N LEU A 112 -17.34 -6.65 5.70
CA LEU A 112 -17.69 -5.71 6.75
C LEU A 112 -16.44 -4.99 7.28
N ASN A 113 -16.41 -3.66 7.13
CA ASN A 113 -15.36 -2.81 7.68
C ASN A 113 -15.86 -2.03 8.89
N LEU A 114 -15.30 -2.35 10.05
CA LEU A 114 -15.56 -1.75 11.36
C LEU A 114 -14.30 -1.11 11.96
N SER A 115 -13.29 -0.80 11.14
CA SER A 115 -12.06 -0.19 11.62
C SER A 115 -12.30 1.15 12.31
N HIS A 116 -11.48 1.50 13.31
CA HIS A 116 -11.57 2.78 14.02
C HIS A 116 -12.96 3.03 14.65
N ASN A 117 -13.44 2.11 15.49
CA ASN A 117 -14.77 2.19 16.11
C ASN A 117 -14.80 2.02 17.63
N ARG A 118 -13.63 1.98 18.29
CA ARG A 118 -13.47 1.80 19.73
C ARG A 118 -14.08 0.48 20.23
N ILE A 119 -14.05 -0.56 19.41
CA ILE A 119 -14.45 -1.92 19.77
C ILE A 119 -13.35 -2.54 20.64
N ASP A 120 -13.70 -3.16 21.76
CA ASP A 120 -12.78 -3.86 22.65
C ASP A 120 -12.99 -5.39 22.60
N ASN A 121 -12.49 -6.09 23.62
CA ASN A 121 -12.61 -7.54 23.75
C ASN A 121 -14.07 -8.03 23.70
N GLN A 122 -15.02 -7.26 24.24
CA GLN A 122 -16.42 -7.66 24.27
C GLN A 122 -17.05 -7.61 22.87
N GLY A 123 -16.83 -6.55 22.09
CA GLY A 123 -17.32 -6.53 20.71
C GLY A 123 -16.63 -7.57 19.82
N ALA A 124 -15.34 -7.84 20.05
CA ALA A 124 -14.63 -8.93 19.37
C ALA A 124 -15.23 -10.31 19.70
N LYS A 125 -15.62 -10.54 20.96
CA LYS A 125 -16.34 -11.74 21.40
C LYS A 125 -17.68 -11.90 20.68
N ASP A 126 -18.44 -10.81 20.54
CA ASP A 126 -19.73 -10.85 19.85
C ASP A 126 -19.53 -11.25 18.37
N PHE A 127 -18.53 -10.69 17.69
CA PHE A 127 -18.18 -11.13 16.34
C PHE A 127 -17.70 -12.58 16.26
N ALA A 128 -16.90 -13.03 17.23
CA ALA A 128 -16.47 -14.42 17.30
C ALA A 128 -17.68 -15.38 17.34
N ASN A 129 -18.68 -15.08 18.17
CA ASN A 129 -19.91 -15.88 18.23
C ASN A 129 -20.67 -15.85 16.90
N ALA A 130 -20.75 -14.70 16.24
CA ALA A 130 -21.41 -14.59 14.94
C ALA A 130 -20.68 -15.38 13.84
N LEU A 131 -19.34 -15.38 13.84
CA LEU A 131 -18.51 -16.08 12.85
C LEU A 131 -18.62 -17.61 12.96
N GLN A 132 -19.05 -18.16 14.10
CA GLN A 132 -19.28 -19.61 14.24
C GLN A 132 -20.49 -20.08 13.42
N GLU A 133 -21.48 -19.20 13.21
CA GLU A 133 -22.71 -19.53 12.47
C GLU A 133 -22.73 -18.91 11.08
N ASN A 134 -22.12 -17.74 10.90
CA ASN A 134 -22.13 -17.05 9.62
C ASN A 134 -21.29 -17.79 8.58
N GLN A 135 -21.91 -18.07 7.43
CA GLN A 135 -21.30 -18.80 6.31
C GLN A 135 -21.09 -17.92 5.06
N THR A 136 -21.08 -16.60 5.19
CA THR A 136 -21.04 -15.70 4.02
C THR A 136 -19.98 -14.64 4.10
N LEU A 137 -19.60 -14.21 5.30
CA LEU A 137 -18.58 -13.21 5.51
C LEU A 137 -17.22 -13.79 5.17
N THR A 138 -16.56 -13.18 4.17
CA THR A 138 -15.24 -13.54 3.71
C THR A 138 -14.18 -12.53 4.15
N THR A 139 -14.58 -11.29 4.43
CA THR A 139 -13.68 -10.21 4.86
C THR A 139 -14.25 -9.48 6.07
N LEU A 140 -13.45 -9.44 7.14
CA LEU A 140 -13.75 -8.67 8.34
C LEU A 140 -12.57 -7.75 8.69
N ASP A 141 -12.83 -6.45 8.74
CA ASP A 141 -11.86 -5.46 9.19
C ASP A 141 -12.25 -4.89 10.57
N LEU A 142 -11.44 -5.23 11.57
CA LEU A 142 -11.54 -4.76 12.96
C LEU A 142 -10.29 -3.94 13.35
N SER A 143 -9.54 -3.41 12.38
CA SER A 143 -8.34 -2.63 12.65
C SER A 143 -8.60 -1.32 13.40
N ASP A 144 -7.56 -0.77 14.04
CA ASP A 144 -7.63 0.52 14.74
C ASP A 144 -8.72 0.53 15.84
N ASN A 145 -8.78 -0.54 16.63
CA ASN A 145 -9.72 -0.72 17.72
C ASN A 145 -8.95 -0.92 19.03
N ARG A 146 -9.61 -1.49 20.06
CA ARG A 146 -9.06 -1.71 21.39
C ARG A 146 -9.07 -3.20 21.76
N ILE A 147 -9.01 -4.06 20.75
CA ILE A 147 -9.01 -5.51 20.94
C ILE A 147 -7.66 -5.91 21.53
N GLY A 148 -7.67 -6.55 22.70
CA GLY A 148 -6.51 -7.15 23.33
C GLY A 148 -6.56 -8.68 23.24
N ASP A 149 -5.73 -9.34 24.05
CA ASP A 149 -5.52 -10.79 23.97
C ASP A 149 -6.81 -11.61 24.19
N GLN A 150 -7.71 -11.15 25.06
CA GLN A 150 -9.00 -11.83 25.28
C GLN A 150 -9.92 -11.76 24.07
N GLY A 151 -9.97 -10.61 23.38
CA GLY A 151 -10.72 -10.49 22.14
C GLY A 151 -10.09 -11.29 21.01
N ALA A 152 -8.76 -11.31 20.93
CA ALA A 152 -8.00 -12.17 20.02
C ALA A 152 -8.31 -13.65 20.26
N GLN A 153 -8.32 -14.09 21.52
CA GLN A 153 -8.69 -15.46 21.91
C GLN A 153 -10.07 -15.85 21.37
N HIS A 154 -11.08 -15.00 21.57
CA HIS A 154 -12.42 -15.27 21.08
C HIS A 154 -12.46 -15.40 19.56
N LEU A 155 -11.86 -14.46 18.83
CA LEU A 155 -11.80 -14.50 17.37
C LEU A 155 -11.05 -15.73 16.87
N ALA A 156 -9.91 -16.06 17.47
CA ALA A 156 -9.13 -17.25 17.14
C ALA A 156 -9.93 -18.55 17.34
N ASN A 157 -10.64 -18.69 18.46
CA ASN A 157 -11.51 -19.85 18.70
C ASN A 157 -12.62 -19.96 17.65
N ALA A 158 -13.17 -18.84 17.17
CA ALA A 158 -14.15 -18.87 16.09
C ALA A 158 -13.53 -19.31 14.75
N LEU A 159 -12.30 -18.87 14.45
CA LEU A 159 -11.59 -19.26 13.23
C LEU A 159 -11.31 -20.76 13.14
N GLN A 160 -11.18 -21.48 14.26
CA GLN A 160 -11.00 -22.93 14.23
C GLN A 160 -12.17 -23.67 13.56
N GLN A 161 -13.39 -23.10 13.62
CA GLN A 161 -14.59 -23.70 13.07
C GLN A 161 -15.12 -22.96 11.84
N ASN A 162 -14.82 -21.66 11.71
CA ASN A 162 -15.28 -20.88 10.58
C ASN A 162 -14.58 -21.32 9.29
N GLN A 163 -15.38 -21.59 8.25
CA GLN A 163 -14.92 -22.10 6.96
C GLN A 163 -15.13 -21.08 5.82
N THR A 164 -15.33 -19.80 6.14
CA THR A 164 -15.74 -18.81 5.13
C THR A 164 -14.89 -17.55 5.14
N LEU A 165 -14.31 -17.20 6.28
CA LEU A 165 -13.46 -16.04 6.40
C LEU A 165 -12.12 -16.29 5.71
N ILE A 166 -11.82 -15.43 4.76
CA ILE A 166 -10.61 -15.45 3.92
C ILE A 166 -9.62 -14.38 4.41
N THR A 167 -10.14 -13.21 4.79
CA THR A 167 -9.35 -12.06 5.22
C THR A 167 -9.80 -11.55 6.58
N LEU A 168 -8.85 -11.45 7.51
CA LEU A 168 -9.04 -10.81 8.81
C LEU A 168 -8.00 -9.72 9.03
N ASN A 169 -8.46 -8.48 9.24
CA ASN A 169 -7.60 -7.36 9.58
C ASN A 169 -7.82 -6.94 11.05
N LEU A 170 -6.77 -7.09 11.85
CA LEU A 170 -6.68 -6.74 13.26
C LEU A 170 -5.54 -5.77 13.54
N SER A 171 -5.04 -5.08 12.51
CA SER A 171 -3.96 -4.12 12.70
C SER A 171 -4.34 -2.98 13.65
N ARG A 172 -3.36 -2.32 14.28
CA ARG A 172 -3.59 -1.19 15.22
C ARG A 172 -4.53 -1.57 16.37
N ASN A 173 -4.27 -2.69 17.03
CA ASN A 173 -4.98 -3.13 18.23
C ASN A 173 -4.00 -3.27 19.40
N GLN A 174 -4.39 -4.00 20.44
CA GLN A 174 -3.61 -4.18 21.68
C GLN A 174 -3.21 -5.64 21.89
N ILE A 175 -3.04 -6.38 20.79
CA ILE A 175 -2.71 -7.81 20.79
C ILE A 175 -1.22 -7.97 21.14
N SER A 176 -0.93 -8.73 22.18
CA SER A 176 0.43 -9.11 22.60
C SER A 176 0.76 -10.54 22.11
N ASP A 177 1.88 -11.08 22.58
CA ASP A 177 2.28 -12.47 22.28
C ASP A 177 1.23 -13.50 22.71
N GLN A 178 0.46 -13.22 23.77
CA GLN A 178 -0.63 -14.10 24.20
C GLN A 178 -1.78 -14.15 23.17
N GLY A 179 -2.18 -13.01 22.62
CA GLY A 179 -3.17 -13.00 21.55
C GLY A 179 -2.62 -13.57 20.23
N ALA A 180 -1.33 -13.39 19.96
CA ALA A 180 -0.65 -14.03 18.83
C ALA A 180 -0.67 -15.56 18.95
N GLN A 181 -0.41 -16.10 20.13
CA GLN A 181 -0.49 -17.53 20.44
C GLN A 181 -1.86 -18.10 20.06
N HIS A 182 -2.95 -17.43 20.45
CA HIS A 182 -4.28 -17.90 20.13
C HIS A 182 -4.53 -17.98 18.62
N PHE A 183 -4.10 -16.97 17.86
CA PHE A 183 -4.22 -17.01 16.39
C PHE A 183 -3.34 -18.09 15.77
N ALA A 184 -2.11 -18.28 16.27
CA ALA A 184 -1.25 -19.36 15.85
C ALA A 184 -1.90 -20.73 16.07
N ASP A 185 -2.44 -21.00 17.26
CA ASP A 185 -3.16 -22.23 17.57
C ASP A 185 -4.36 -22.45 16.64
N ALA A 186 -5.10 -21.38 16.32
CA ALA A 186 -6.23 -21.45 15.39
C ALA A 186 -5.79 -21.74 13.95
N LEU A 187 -4.68 -21.17 13.49
CA LEU A 187 -4.16 -21.37 12.14
C LEU A 187 -3.69 -22.81 11.89
N GLN A 188 -3.31 -23.55 12.93
CA GLN A 188 -2.96 -24.98 12.77
C GLN A 188 -4.15 -25.83 12.28
N GLN A 189 -5.38 -25.40 12.58
CA GLN A 189 -6.61 -26.11 12.19
C GLN A 189 -7.41 -25.41 11.10
N ASN A 190 -7.34 -24.07 11.03
CA ASN A 190 -8.09 -23.32 10.04
C ASN A 190 -7.54 -23.59 8.63
N GLN A 191 -8.45 -23.87 7.70
CA GLN A 191 -8.14 -24.22 6.31
C GLN A 191 -8.71 -23.20 5.31
N THR A 192 -9.04 -21.98 5.75
CA THR A 192 -9.76 -21.02 4.90
C THR A 192 -9.16 -19.64 4.88
N LEU A 193 -8.55 -19.21 5.99
CA LEU A 193 -7.92 -17.91 6.09
C LEU A 193 -6.65 -17.89 5.24
N THR A 194 -6.61 -16.94 4.30
CA THR A 194 -5.47 -16.74 3.41
C THR A 194 -4.71 -15.46 3.73
N THR A 195 -5.38 -14.49 4.36
CA THR A 195 -4.83 -13.17 4.69
C THR A 195 -5.09 -12.82 6.14
N LEU A 196 -4.01 -12.61 6.89
CA LEU A 196 -4.05 -12.15 8.28
C LEU A 196 -3.16 -10.91 8.45
N ASN A 197 -3.77 -9.81 8.92
CA ASN A 197 -3.04 -8.58 9.24
C ASN A 197 -3.08 -8.30 10.73
N LEU A 198 -1.91 -8.38 11.37
CA LEU A 198 -1.67 -8.10 12.79
C LEU A 198 -0.64 -6.97 12.97
N SER A 199 -0.46 -6.13 11.96
CA SER A 199 0.47 -5.01 12.06
C SER A 199 0.08 -3.99 13.13
N TYR A 200 1.03 -3.19 13.62
CA TYR A 200 0.77 -2.18 14.65
C TYR A 200 0.12 -2.77 15.92
N ASN A 201 0.67 -3.88 16.42
CA ASN A 201 0.24 -4.49 17.68
C ASN A 201 1.40 -4.45 18.69
N ARG A 202 1.38 -5.31 19.70
CA ARG A 202 2.35 -5.36 20.79
C ARG A 202 3.07 -6.71 20.86
N MET A 203 3.23 -7.38 19.71
CA MET A 203 3.90 -8.68 19.64
C MET A 203 5.43 -8.51 19.76
N GLY A 204 6.03 -9.29 20.64
CA GLY A 204 7.47 -9.54 20.76
C GLY A 204 7.91 -10.74 19.92
N PHE A 205 9.06 -11.32 20.29
CA PHE A 205 9.62 -12.47 19.59
C PHE A 205 8.87 -13.77 19.90
N GLU A 206 8.27 -13.89 21.10
CA GLU A 206 7.44 -15.04 21.46
C GLU A 206 6.20 -15.16 20.55
N GLY A 207 5.57 -14.03 20.20
CA GLY A 207 4.48 -14.01 19.22
C GLY A 207 4.92 -14.47 17.84
N ALA A 208 6.16 -14.14 17.45
CA ALA A 208 6.75 -14.61 16.20
C ALA A 208 7.03 -16.12 16.22
N GLU A 209 7.52 -16.65 17.35
CA GLU A 209 7.70 -18.10 17.57
C GLU A 209 6.38 -18.85 17.36
N TYR A 210 5.29 -18.40 17.98
CA TYR A 210 3.99 -19.06 17.81
C TYR A 210 3.52 -19.07 16.36
N PHE A 211 3.64 -17.94 15.64
CA PHE A 211 3.28 -17.91 14.21
C PHE A 211 4.16 -18.79 13.35
N ALA A 212 5.47 -18.83 13.64
CA ALA A 212 6.39 -19.72 12.96
C ALA A 212 5.93 -21.18 13.12
N ASP A 213 5.67 -21.64 14.35
CA ASP A 213 5.19 -23.00 14.62
C ASP A 213 3.87 -23.30 13.89
N ALA A 214 2.93 -22.36 13.87
CA ALA A 214 1.66 -22.52 13.17
C ALA A 214 1.85 -22.64 11.64
N LEU A 215 2.76 -21.86 11.05
CA LEU A 215 3.06 -21.87 9.62
C LEU A 215 3.76 -23.15 9.15
N GLN A 216 4.30 -23.95 10.07
CA GLN A 216 4.83 -25.26 9.72
C GLN A 216 3.73 -26.22 9.25
N GLN A 217 2.52 -26.11 9.82
CA GLN A 217 1.39 -26.98 9.51
C GLN A 217 0.33 -26.30 8.65
N ASN A 218 0.17 -24.98 8.77
CA ASN A 218 -0.82 -24.26 8.01
C ASN A 218 -0.47 -24.23 6.52
N GLN A 219 -1.42 -24.64 5.68
CA GLN A 219 -1.25 -24.72 4.23
C GLN A 219 -2.14 -23.74 3.46
N THR A 220 -2.70 -22.72 4.13
CA THR A 220 -3.72 -21.84 3.52
C THR A 220 -3.35 -20.37 3.58
N LEU A 221 -2.58 -19.96 4.58
CA LEU A 221 -2.13 -18.59 4.73
C LEU A 221 -1.09 -18.27 3.65
N THR A 222 -1.43 -17.30 2.80
CA THR A 222 -0.57 -16.82 1.72
C THR A 222 -0.03 -15.43 2.01
N THR A 223 -0.74 -14.63 2.80
CA THR A 223 -0.37 -13.26 3.18
C THR A 223 -0.40 -13.08 4.69
N LEU A 224 0.75 -12.73 5.25
CA LEU A 224 0.89 -12.39 6.66
C LEU A 224 1.55 -11.02 6.81
N ASN A 225 0.87 -10.12 7.51
CA ASN A 225 1.42 -8.83 7.90
C ASN A 225 1.60 -8.74 9.41
N VAL A 226 2.85 -8.71 9.85
CA VAL A 226 3.25 -8.56 11.26
C VAL A 226 4.09 -7.30 11.47
N SER A 227 4.02 -6.34 10.54
CA SER A 227 4.79 -5.10 10.61
C SER A 227 4.46 -4.23 11.82
N TYR A 228 5.37 -3.36 12.21
CA TYR A 228 5.19 -2.47 13.37
C TYR A 228 4.83 -3.25 14.64
N ASN A 229 5.69 -4.22 14.97
CA ASN A 229 5.68 -4.92 16.24
C ASN A 229 7.08 -4.78 16.85
N ARG A 230 7.44 -5.62 17.81
CA ARG A 230 8.73 -5.59 18.52
C ARG A 230 9.42 -6.95 18.46
N MET A 231 9.34 -7.60 17.31
CA MET A 231 9.80 -8.97 17.12
C MET A 231 11.33 -9.13 17.21
N GLY A 232 12.10 -8.08 16.88
CA GLY A 232 13.56 -8.15 16.93
C GLY A 232 14.17 -9.17 15.97
N PHE A 233 15.45 -9.47 16.15
CA PHE A 233 16.15 -10.45 15.32
C PHE A 233 15.76 -11.88 15.68
N GLU A 234 15.37 -12.13 16.94
CA GLU A 234 14.88 -13.41 17.43
C GLU A 234 13.58 -13.80 16.72
N GLY A 235 12.62 -12.88 16.61
CA GLY A 235 11.41 -13.14 15.83
C GLY A 235 11.69 -13.38 14.35
N ALA A 236 12.64 -12.65 13.76
CA ALA A 236 13.08 -12.91 12.38
C ALA A 236 13.72 -14.29 12.23
N GLN A 237 14.44 -14.77 13.25
CA GLN A 237 14.99 -16.13 13.28
C GLN A 237 13.87 -17.18 13.26
N HIS A 238 12.86 -17.03 14.12
CA HIS A 238 11.71 -17.93 14.14
C HIS A 238 11.01 -17.97 12.78
N PHE A 239 10.76 -16.84 12.11
CA PHE A 239 10.20 -16.91 10.75
C PHE A 239 11.15 -17.57 9.75
N ALA A 240 12.45 -17.28 9.81
CA ALA A 240 13.45 -17.83 8.90
C ALA A 240 13.53 -19.37 8.95
N ASP A 241 13.46 -19.96 10.14
CA ASP A 241 13.57 -21.41 10.32
C ASP A 241 12.43 -22.16 9.60
N ILE A 242 11.25 -21.54 9.52
CA ILE A 242 10.03 -22.18 8.99
C ILE A 242 9.82 -21.80 7.53
N LEU A 243 10.21 -20.59 7.11
CA LEU A 243 10.17 -20.18 5.71
C LEU A 243 10.97 -21.12 4.79
N GLN A 244 12.00 -21.81 5.29
CA GLN A 244 12.72 -22.84 4.52
C GLN A 244 11.81 -23.99 4.08
N GLN A 245 10.78 -24.31 4.86
CA GLN A 245 9.89 -25.45 4.66
C GLN A 245 8.49 -25.06 4.22
N ASN A 246 8.02 -23.87 4.60
CA ASN A 246 6.69 -23.40 4.26
C ASN A 246 6.57 -23.18 2.75
N GLN A 247 5.51 -23.77 2.17
CA GLN A 247 5.27 -23.74 0.72
C GLN A 247 4.01 -22.95 0.33
N THR A 248 3.48 -22.13 1.24
CA THR A 248 2.18 -21.48 1.03
C THR A 248 2.25 -19.96 1.15
N LEU A 249 3.11 -19.45 2.02
CA LEU A 249 3.28 -18.02 2.21
C LEU A 249 3.98 -17.43 0.98
N THR A 250 3.31 -16.47 0.34
CA THR A 250 3.80 -15.74 -0.83
C THR A 250 4.13 -14.29 -0.50
N THR A 251 3.49 -13.73 0.54
CA THR A 251 3.69 -12.36 0.98
C THR A 251 3.93 -12.29 2.48
N LEU A 252 5.08 -11.74 2.86
CA LEU A 252 5.43 -11.45 4.24
C LEU A 252 5.80 -9.97 4.40
N ASP A 253 5.06 -9.28 5.27
CA ASP A 253 5.44 -7.94 5.70
C ASP A 253 6.01 -7.98 7.13
N PHE A 254 7.33 -7.81 7.22
CA PHE A 254 8.12 -7.81 8.44
C PHE A 254 8.67 -6.42 8.77
N SER A 255 8.19 -5.36 8.10
CA SER A 255 8.70 -4.01 8.29
C SER A 255 8.50 -3.51 9.72
N LEU A 256 9.30 -2.51 10.14
CA LEU A 256 9.15 -1.87 11.47
C LEU A 256 9.26 -2.87 12.64
N ASN A 257 10.13 -3.87 12.58
CA ASN A 257 10.35 -4.87 13.64
C ASN A 257 11.76 -4.85 14.27
N GLN A 258 12.62 -3.94 13.83
CA GLN A 258 13.97 -3.72 14.39
C GLN A 258 14.87 -4.96 14.29
N ILE A 259 14.79 -5.71 13.19
CA ILE A 259 15.49 -6.99 13.06
C ILE A 259 17.01 -6.86 12.90
N GLY A 260 17.51 -5.70 12.46
CA GLY A 260 18.94 -5.44 12.25
C GLY A 260 19.61 -6.39 11.25
N ASP A 261 20.94 -6.36 11.23
CA ASP A 261 21.74 -7.19 10.30
C ASP A 261 21.62 -8.69 10.60
N GLN A 262 21.50 -9.05 11.88
CA GLN A 262 21.37 -10.44 12.29
C GLN A 262 20.04 -11.04 11.87
N GLY A 263 18.93 -10.31 12.02
CA GLY A 263 17.64 -10.78 11.51
C GLY A 263 17.61 -10.87 9.98
N ALA A 264 18.25 -9.93 9.29
CA ALA A 264 18.43 -10.01 7.84
C ALA A 264 19.24 -11.23 7.41
N GLN A 265 20.26 -11.63 8.18
CA GLN A 265 21.03 -12.85 7.94
C GLN A 265 20.15 -14.10 8.03
N TYR A 266 19.31 -14.22 9.05
CA TYR A 266 18.42 -15.38 9.19
C TYR A 266 17.44 -15.46 8.02
N LEU A 267 16.79 -14.35 7.68
CA LEU A 267 15.87 -14.31 6.54
C LEU A 267 16.59 -14.59 5.22
N ALA A 268 17.84 -14.13 5.04
CA ALA A 268 18.63 -14.47 3.87
C ALA A 268 18.84 -15.98 3.75
N ASN A 269 19.23 -16.66 4.83
CA ASN A 269 19.40 -18.12 4.83
C ASN A 269 18.09 -18.83 4.45
N ALA A 270 16.95 -18.34 4.93
CA ALA A 270 15.65 -18.91 4.58
C ALA A 270 15.30 -18.77 3.10
N LEU A 271 15.59 -17.61 2.51
CA LEU A 271 15.34 -17.32 1.09
C LEU A 271 16.20 -18.17 0.13
N GLN A 272 17.23 -18.83 0.63
CA GLN A 272 18.05 -19.73 -0.18
C GLN A 272 17.26 -20.96 -0.62
N GLU A 273 16.46 -21.50 0.30
CA GLU A 273 15.68 -22.72 0.08
C GLU A 273 14.21 -22.41 -0.22
N ASN A 274 13.69 -21.26 0.24
CA ASN A 274 12.29 -20.91 0.02
C ASN A 274 11.98 -20.65 -1.47
N GLN A 275 10.98 -21.36 -1.99
CA GLN A 275 10.55 -21.30 -3.38
C GLN A 275 9.15 -20.69 -3.57
N THR A 276 8.59 -20.02 -2.57
CA THR A 276 7.18 -19.58 -2.60
C THR A 276 7.00 -18.10 -2.34
N LEU A 277 7.89 -17.49 -1.56
CA LEU A 277 7.82 -16.09 -1.20
C LEU A 277 8.15 -15.22 -2.42
N THR A 278 7.17 -14.45 -2.87
CA THR A 278 7.30 -13.54 -4.01
C THR A 278 7.43 -12.09 -3.57
N THR A 279 6.86 -11.75 -2.41
CA THR A 279 6.89 -10.40 -1.84
C THR A 279 7.40 -10.41 -0.41
N LEU A 280 8.46 -9.64 -0.18
CA LEU A 280 9.05 -9.46 1.14
C LEU A 280 9.26 -7.97 1.43
N ASN A 281 8.65 -7.48 2.51
CA ASN A 281 8.88 -6.13 3.01
C ASN A 281 9.72 -6.16 4.29
N LEU A 282 10.94 -5.63 4.19
CA LEU A 282 11.90 -5.47 5.30
C LEU A 282 12.19 -3.99 5.59
N SER A 283 11.30 -3.07 5.19
CA SER A 283 11.51 -1.66 5.43
C SER A 283 11.58 -1.32 6.93
N HIS A 284 12.23 -0.21 7.28
CA HIS A 284 12.27 0.31 8.66
C HIS A 284 12.81 -0.70 9.71
N ASN A 285 13.86 -1.45 9.36
CA ASN A 285 14.35 -2.55 10.19
C ASN A 285 15.79 -2.38 10.70
N GLN A 286 16.38 -1.21 10.47
CA GLN A 286 17.75 -0.89 10.90
C GLN A 286 18.82 -1.80 10.26
N ILE A 287 18.53 -2.37 9.09
CA ILE A 287 19.44 -3.22 8.33
C ILE A 287 20.54 -2.33 7.73
N GLY A 288 21.80 -2.61 8.04
CA GLY A 288 22.97 -1.96 7.46
C GLY A 288 23.56 -2.73 6.28
N ASP A 289 24.74 -2.30 5.86
CA ASP A 289 25.44 -2.89 4.70
C ASP A 289 25.76 -4.38 4.89
N GLN A 290 26.04 -4.82 6.13
CA GLN A 290 26.30 -6.22 6.44
C GLN A 290 25.04 -7.08 6.29
N GLY A 291 23.88 -6.63 6.76
CA GLY A 291 22.62 -7.33 6.56
C GLY A 291 22.27 -7.45 5.07
N ILE A 292 22.54 -6.41 4.30
CA ILE A 292 22.39 -6.45 2.84
C ILE A 292 23.37 -7.39 2.18
N GLN A 293 24.60 -7.49 2.66
CA GLN A 293 25.55 -8.47 2.14
C GLN A 293 24.98 -9.90 2.23
N TYR A 294 24.38 -10.26 3.37
CA TYR A 294 23.75 -11.58 3.52
C TYR A 294 22.60 -11.79 2.52
N LEU A 295 21.68 -10.83 2.44
CA LEU A 295 20.57 -10.89 1.48
C LEU A 295 21.08 -10.98 0.04
N ALA A 296 22.05 -10.16 -0.33
CA ALA A 296 22.61 -10.10 -1.68
C ALA A 296 23.32 -11.40 -2.10
N ASN A 297 23.97 -12.10 -1.17
CA ASN A 297 24.61 -13.39 -1.48
C ASN A 297 23.59 -14.44 -1.93
N VAL A 298 22.40 -14.42 -1.33
CA VAL A 298 21.35 -15.42 -1.60
C VAL A 298 20.46 -14.99 -2.75
N LEU A 299 20.12 -13.71 -2.84
CA LEU A 299 19.24 -13.17 -3.89
C LEU A 299 19.82 -13.35 -5.30
N GLN A 300 21.13 -13.51 -5.45
CA GLN A 300 21.74 -13.86 -6.74
C GLN A 300 21.24 -15.17 -7.33
N GLN A 301 20.83 -16.12 -6.48
CA GLN A 301 20.36 -17.44 -6.87
C GLN A 301 18.87 -17.64 -6.64
N ASN A 302 18.25 -16.87 -5.75
CA ASN A 302 16.80 -16.91 -5.56
C ASN A 302 16.07 -16.58 -6.88
N GLN A 303 15.07 -17.39 -7.22
CA GLN A 303 14.32 -17.28 -8.48
C GLN A 303 12.84 -16.93 -8.27
N THR A 304 12.43 -16.67 -7.04
CA THR A 304 11.01 -16.62 -6.64
C THR A 304 10.61 -15.25 -6.15
N LEU A 305 11.50 -14.53 -5.47
CA LEU A 305 11.24 -13.20 -4.98
C LEU A 305 11.20 -12.21 -6.16
N THR A 306 10.06 -11.55 -6.32
CA THR A 306 9.81 -10.57 -7.38
C THR A 306 9.73 -9.14 -6.85
N THR A 307 9.35 -8.99 -5.57
CA THR A 307 9.22 -7.70 -4.90
C THR A 307 9.96 -7.71 -3.57
N LEU A 308 10.92 -6.79 -3.43
CA LEU A 308 11.66 -6.57 -2.20
C LEU A 308 11.63 -5.09 -1.81
N SER A 309 11.20 -4.79 -0.59
CA SER A 309 11.38 -3.46 0.00
C SER A 309 12.40 -3.49 1.12
N LEU A 310 13.41 -2.63 0.99
CA LEU A 310 14.47 -2.37 1.96
C LEU A 310 14.46 -0.88 2.35
N SER A 311 13.34 -0.18 2.17
CA SER A 311 13.27 1.25 2.44
C SER A 311 13.44 1.58 3.92
N TYR A 312 13.92 2.80 4.21
CA TYR A 312 14.16 3.26 5.58
C TYR A 312 15.05 2.30 6.39
N ASN A 313 16.18 1.92 5.83
CA ASN A 313 17.19 1.15 6.53
C ASN A 313 18.47 1.98 6.64
N ARG A 314 19.61 1.35 6.90
CA ARG A 314 20.91 2.00 7.06
C ARG A 314 21.86 1.60 5.92
N LEU A 315 21.32 1.37 4.72
CA LEU A 315 22.11 1.01 3.54
C LEU A 315 22.92 2.21 3.08
N GLY A 316 24.25 2.06 3.03
CA GLY A 316 25.17 2.98 2.38
C GLY A 316 25.67 2.46 1.04
N ASP A 317 26.79 3.01 0.60
CA ASP A 317 27.38 2.68 -0.71
C ASP A 317 27.87 1.22 -0.80
N GLN A 318 28.29 0.63 0.32
CA GLN A 318 28.72 -0.78 0.34
C GLN A 318 27.52 -1.73 0.21
N GLY A 319 26.39 -1.44 0.87
CA GLY A 319 25.14 -2.17 0.68
C GLY A 319 24.66 -2.09 -0.77
N ALA A 320 24.71 -0.90 -1.37
CA ALA A 320 24.40 -0.70 -2.79
C ALA A 320 25.34 -1.51 -3.71
N GLN A 321 26.64 -1.60 -3.39
CA GLN A 321 27.60 -2.45 -4.10
C GLN A 321 27.21 -3.94 -4.04
N HIS A 322 26.78 -4.43 -2.88
CA HIS A 322 26.31 -5.81 -2.75
C HIS A 322 25.07 -6.07 -3.60
N LEU A 323 24.10 -5.15 -3.60
CA LEU A 323 22.91 -5.26 -4.45
C LEU A 323 23.22 -5.15 -5.96
N ALA A 324 24.25 -4.39 -6.35
CA ALA A 324 24.71 -4.36 -7.73
C ALA A 324 25.14 -5.75 -8.24
N ASN A 325 25.73 -6.59 -7.38
CA ASN A 325 26.05 -7.98 -7.74
C ASN A 325 24.79 -8.83 -7.95
N VAL A 326 23.70 -8.52 -7.25
CA VAL A 326 22.39 -9.18 -7.45
C VAL A 326 21.84 -8.86 -8.84
N PHE A 327 21.87 -7.59 -9.25
CA PHE A 327 21.34 -7.13 -10.55
C PHE A 327 21.95 -7.84 -11.75
N GLN A 328 23.22 -8.27 -11.65
CA GLN A 328 23.95 -8.96 -12.72
C GLN A 328 23.52 -10.42 -12.90
N ARG A 329 22.92 -11.04 -11.88
CA ARG A 329 22.69 -12.50 -11.84
C ARG A 329 21.23 -12.86 -11.63
N ASN A 330 20.54 -12.17 -10.74
CA ASN A 330 19.15 -12.43 -10.42
C ASN A 330 18.27 -12.16 -11.65
N GLN A 331 17.33 -13.07 -11.89
CA GLN A 331 16.38 -13.02 -13.01
C GLN A 331 14.92 -13.03 -12.55
N SER A 332 14.65 -12.79 -11.27
CA SER A 332 13.30 -12.84 -10.70
C SER A 332 12.81 -11.50 -10.19
N LEU A 333 13.71 -10.63 -9.72
CA LEU A 333 13.36 -9.38 -9.07
C LEU A 333 12.88 -8.36 -10.11
N ILE A 334 11.65 -7.90 -9.91
CA ILE A 334 10.92 -6.97 -10.79
C ILE A 334 10.84 -5.59 -10.13
N THR A 335 10.62 -5.57 -8.81
CA THR A 335 10.43 -4.35 -8.02
C THR A 335 11.40 -4.33 -6.86
N LEU A 336 12.18 -3.26 -6.76
CA LEU A 336 13.09 -3.01 -5.64
C LEU A 336 12.91 -1.60 -5.09
N ASP A 337 12.64 -1.52 -3.81
CA ASP A 337 12.54 -0.26 -3.07
C ASP A 337 13.72 -0.09 -2.11
N LEU A 338 14.58 0.88 -2.42
CA LEU A 338 15.76 1.29 -1.65
C LEU A 338 15.61 2.71 -1.08
N SER A 339 14.39 3.24 -1.05
CA SER A 339 14.17 4.61 -0.60
C SER A 339 14.52 4.84 0.87
N LEU A 340 14.74 6.10 1.26
CA LEU A 340 15.01 6.48 2.64
C LEU A 340 16.24 5.78 3.24
N ASN A 341 17.29 5.58 2.44
CA ASN A 341 18.55 4.99 2.89
C ASN A 341 19.67 6.06 2.87
N GLN A 342 20.92 5.62 2.92
CA GLN A 342 22.11 6.46 2.97
C GLN A 342 22.99 6.26 1.72
N ILE A 343 22.38 5.88 0.59
CA ILE A 343 23.07 5.63 -0.67
C ILE A 343 23.52 6.97 -1.25
N GLY A 344 24.82 7.11 -1.50
CA GLY A 344 25.45 8.26 -2.12
C GLY A 344 25.78 8.04 -3.60
N GLU A 345 26.58 8.95 -4.14
CA GLU A 345 27.07 8.95 -5.53
C GLU A 345 27.77 7.63 -5.90
N GLN A 346 28.63 7.12 -5.02
CA GLN A 346 29.38 5.88 -5.28
C GLN A 346 28.46 4.65 -5.25
N GLY A 347 27.51 4.59 -4.32
CA GLY A 347 26.55 3.49 -4.23
C GLY A 347 25.67 3.40 -5.47
N VAL A 348 25.14 4.54 -5.93
CA VAL A 348 24.36 4.56 -7.17
C VAL A 348 25.21 4.27 -8.41
N GLN A 349 26.49 4.62 -8.42
CA GLN A 349 27.41 4.23 -9.49
C GLN A 349 27.47 2.70 -9.65
N TYR A 350 27.59 1.96 -8.54
CA TYR A 350 27.56 0.49 -8.58
C TYR A 350 26.24 -0.03 -9.13
N LEU A 351 25.11 0.46 -8.62
CA LEU A 351 23.78 0.06 -9.06
C LEU A 351 23.58 0.34 -10.56
N ALA A 352 23.96 1.53 -11.01
CA ALA A 352 23.86 1.96 -12.41
C ALA A 352 24.70 1.09 -13.35
N ASN A 353 25.93 0.77 -12.96
CA ASN A 353 26.79 -0.12 -13.76
C ASN A 353 26.17 -1.51 -13.93
N ALA A 354 25.55 -2.05 -12.88
CA ALA A 354 24.89 -3.35 -12.95
C ALA A 354 23.55 -3.30 -13.70
N LEU A 355 22.78 -2.22 -13.55
CA LEU A 355 21.49 -2.02 -14.21
C LEU A 355 21.59 -2.06 -15.75
N GLN A 356 22.74 -1.69 -16.31
CA GLN A 356 23.02 -1.80 -17.76
C GLN A 356 22.83 -3.23 -18.30
N GLN A 357 23.06 -4.25 -17.49
CA GLN A 357 22.95 -5.66 -17.87
C GLN A 357 21.73 -6.36 -17.26
N ASN A 358 21.05 -5.71 -16.32
CA ASN A 358 19.85 -6.28 -15.71
C ASN A 358 18.71 -6.32 -16.74
N GLN A 359 17.97 -7.43 -16.76
CA GLN A 359 16.93 -7.70 -17.75
C GLN A 359 15.54 -7.93 -17.13
N THR A 360 15.37 -7.66 -15.84
CA THR A 360 14.14 -8.04 -15.11
C THR A 360 13.54 -6.91 -14.30
N LEU A 361 14.37 -6.01 -13.76
CA LEU A 361 13.92 -4.93 -12.92
C LEU A 361 13.16 -3.92 -13.77
N THR A 362 11.90 -3.71 -13.42
CA THR A 362 11.00 -2.74 -14.07
C THR A 362 10.74 -1.53 -13.18
N THR A 363 10.86 -1.69 -11.86
CA THR A 363 10.62 -0.62 -10.89
C THR A 363 11.77 -0.52 -9.90
N LEU A 364 12.39 0.66 -9.87
CA LEU A 364 13.46 0.98 -8.93
C LEU A 364 13.12 2.28 -8.20
N ASN A 365 13.01 2.21 -6.87
CA ASN A 365 12.83 3.38 -6.03
C ASN A 365 14.13 3.69 -5.27
N LEU A 366 14.72 4.85 -5.55
CA LEU A 366 15.90 5.40 -4.90
C LEU A 366 15.59 6.71 -4.17
N SER A 367 14.31 7.05 -3.96
CA SER A 367 13.92 8.30 -3.32
C SER A 367 14.51 8.49 -1.91
N TYR A 368 14.66 9.73 -1.47
CA TYR A 368 15.22 10.06 -0.15
C TYR A 368 16.58 9.41 0.11
N ASN A 369 17.51 9.56 -0.84
CA ASN A 369 18.92 9.20 -0.70
C ASN A 369 19.78 10.45 -0.97
N ARG A 370 21.07 10.29 -1.29
CA ARG A 370 22.03 11.40 -1.44
C ARG A 370 22.79 11.28 -2.75
N LEU A 371 22.06 11.05 -3.84
CA LEU A 371 22.63 10.72 -5.15
C LEU A 371 23.39 11.89 -5.80
N GLY A 372 22.91 13.13 -5.69
CA GLY A 372 23.52 14.28 -6.38
C GLY A 372 23.51 14.19 -7.91
N ASP A 373 24.13 15.17 -8.56
CA ASP A 373 24.18 15.27 -10.03
C ASP A 373 25.05 14.17 -10.66
N GLN A 374 26.13 13.77 -10.00
CA GLN A 374 26.97 12.66 -10.45
C GLN A 374 26.22 11.33 -10.40
N GLY A 375 25.41 11.11 -9.35
CA GLY A 375 24.54 9.95 -9.28
C GLY A 375 23.51 9.90 -10.40
N ALA A 376 22.90 11.04 -10.73
CA ALA A 376 22.02 11.17 -11.89
C ALA A 376 22.73 10.89 -13.21
N GLN A 377 23.98 11.32 -13.38
CA GLN A 377 24.81 10.99 -14.54
C GLN A 377 25.02 9.49 -14.69
N HIS A 378 25.35 8.79 -13.61
CA HIS A 378 25.52 7.33 -13.63
C HIS A 378 24.23 6.62 -14.05
N LEU A 379 23.09 7.01 -13.47
CA LEU A 379 21.79 6.45 -13.84
C LEU A 379 21.42 6.75 -15.30
N ALA A 380 21.67 7.97 -15.78
CA ALA A 380 21.46 8.33 -17.18
C ALA A 380 22.24 7.39 -18.12
N ASN A 381 23.54 7.18 -17.86
CA ASN A 381 24.36 6.26 -18.63
C ASN A 381 23.83 4.81 -18.58
N ALA A 382 23.25 4.40 -17.46
CA ALA A 382 22.62 3.08 -17.35
C ALA A 382 21.36 2.95 -18.20
N LEU A 383 20.48 3.96 -18.16
CA LEU A 383 19.22 4.03 -18.91
C LEU A 383 19.42 4.08 -20.43
N GLN A 384 20.61 4.46 -20.90
CA GLN A 384 20.95 4.38 -22.32
C GLN A 384 20.98 2.93 -22.82
N LYS A 385 21.38 1.98 -21.97
CA LYS A 385 21.51 0.56 -22.32
C LYS A 385 20.39 -0.30 -21.77
N ASN A 386 19.89 0.01 -20.58
CA ASN A 386 18.83 -0.75 -19.95
C ASN A 386 17.53 -0.60 -20.75
N GLN A 387 16.90 -1.74 -21.06
CA GLN A 387 15.66 -1.80 -21.85
C GLN A 387 14.49 -2.38 -21.04
N THR A 388 14.56 -2.35 -19.70
CA THR A 388 13.57 -3.02 -18.85
C THR A 388 12.96 -2.12 -17.80
N LEU A 389 13.68 -1.07 -17.38
CA LEU A 389 13.19 -0.17 -16.36
C LEU A 389 12.08 0.72 -16.91
N ILE A 390 10.92 0.62 -16.28
CA ILE A 390 9.68 1.34 -16.64
C ILE A 390 9.45 2.50 -15.67
N THR A 391 9.75 2.30 -14.39
CA THR A 391 9.53 3.27 -13.32
C THR A 391 10.83 3.52 -12.55
N LEU A 392 11.24 4.79 -12.51
CA LEU A 392 12.39 5.24 -11.72
C LEU A 392 11.95 6.39 -10.81
N ASN A 393 12.14 6.21 -9.51
CA ASN A 393 11.88 7.25 -8.52
C ASN A 393 13.18 7.77 -7.90
N LEU A 394 13.48 9.05 -8.15
CA LEU A 394 14.64 9.78 -7.65
C LEU A 394 14.22 11.00 -6.82
N ASN A 395 13.02 11.00 -6.24
CA ASN A 395 12.58 12.13 -5.43
C ASN A 395 13.54 12.35 -4.25
N TYR A 396 13.73 13.60 -3.81
CA TYR A 396 14.56 13.93 -2.66
C TYR A 396 15.97 13.30 -2.74
N ASN A 397 16.77 13.71 -3.72
CA ASN A 397 18.11 13.17 -3.95
C ASN A 397 19.20 14.20 -4.23
N TRP A 398 18.87 15.48 -4.02
CA TRP A 398 19.77 16.63 -4.23
C TRP A 398 20.25 16.79 -5.67
N LEU A 399 19.40 16.43 -6.65
CA LEU A 399 19.68 16.70 -8.06
C LEU A 399 19.47 18.19 -8.37
N GLY A 400 20.44 18.83 -8.99
CA GLY A 400 20.35 20.16 -9.57
C GLY A 400 20.14 20.12 -11.10
N ASP A 401 20.40 21.26 -11.73
CA ASP A 401 20.22 21.42 -13.18
C ASP A 401 21.13 20.52 -14.01
N GLN A 402 22.35 20.23 -13.53
CA GLN A 402 23.28 19.32 -14.21
C GLN A 402 22.79 17.87 -14.17
N GLY A 403 22.25 17.42 -13.03
CA GLY A 403 21.63 16.10 -12.92
C GLY A 403 20.41 15.96 -13.83
N ALA A 404 19.57 17.00 -13.88
CA ALA A 404 18.44 17.06 -14.82
C ALA A 404 18.91 17.03 -16.28
N GLN A 405 19.99 17.73 -16.63
CA GLN A 405 20.59 17.72 -17.96
C GLN A 405 21.04 16.31 -18.37
N HIS A 406 21.74 15.59 -17.49
CA HIS A 406 22.20 14.23 -17.79
C HIS A 406 21.03 13.29 -18.09
N LEU A 407 19.97 13.33 -17.27
CA LEU A 407 18.77 12.54 -17.50
C LEU A 407 18.06 12.95 -18.80
N ALA A 408 17.90 14.25 -19.04
CA ALA A 408 17.27 14.78 -20.24
C ALA A 408 17.95 14.30 -21.54
N ASN A 409 19.28 14.28 -21.58
CA ASN A 409 20.03 13.82 -22.76
C ASN A 409 19.70 12.38 -23.15
N ILE A 410 19.44 11.51 -22.16
CA ILE A 410 19.14 10.10 -22.41
C ILE A 410 17.64 9.85 -22.60
N LEU A 411 16.77 10.65 -21.98
CA LEU A 411 15.32 10.56 -22.19
C LEU A 411 14.94 10.74 -23.66
N GLN A 412 15.70 11.50 -24.46
CA GLN A 412 15.46 11.63 -25.90
C GLN A 412 15.57 10.30 -26.66
N GLN A 413 16.36 9.35 -26.14
CA GLN A 413 16.68 8.09 -26.80
C GLN A 413 16.08 6.88 -26.07
N ASN A 414 15.79 7.00 -24.77
CA ASN A 414 15.27 5.89 -23.98
C ASN A 414 13.83 5.55 -24.41
N GLN A 415 13.59 4.26 -24.65
CA GLN A 415 12.34 3.75 -25.20
C GLN A 415 11.51 2.93 -24.20
N THR A 416 11.84 2.98 -22.91
CA THR A 416 11.30 2.05 -21.93
C THR A 416 10.74 2.72 -20.69
N LEU A 417 11.37 3.81 -20.24
CA LEU A 417 10.95 4.54 -19.06
C LEU A 417 9.64 5.29 -19.35
N THR A 418 8.59 4.94 -18.61
CA THR A 418 7.28 5.60 -18.72
C THR A 418 7.01 6.55 -17.55
N THR A 419 7.62 6.28 -16.40
CA THR A 419 7.44 7.08 -15.18
C THR A 419 8.78 7.48 -14.59
N LEU A 420 8.97 8.79 -14.42
CA LEU A 420 10.13 9.37 -13.76
C LEU A 420 9.69 10.38 -12.68
N ASP A 421 10.15 10.16 -11.45
CA ASP A 421 9.94 11.10 -10.34
C ASP A 421 11.25 11.80 -9.95
N LEU A 422 11.26 13.12 -10.13
CA LEU A 422 12.33 14.06 -9.78
C LEU A 422 11.86 15.10 -8.76
N SER A 423 10.74 14.87 -8.08
CA SER A 423 10.21 15.79 -7.08
C SER A 423 11.18 16.01 -5.92
N LEU A 424 11.03 17.11 -5.17
CA LEU A 424 11.82 17.40 -3.98
C LEU A 424 13.34 17.47 -4.24
N ASN A 425 13.74 17.93 -5.43
CA ASN A 425 15.15 18.15 -5.78
C ASN A 425 15.44 19.66 -5.88
N GLN A 426 16.58 20.02 -6.47
CA GLN A 426 17.08 21.38 -6.60
C GLN A 426 17.08 21.85 -8.06
N ILE A 427 16.16 21.32 -8.88
CA ILE A 427 16.07 21.61 -10.32
C ILE A 427 15.48 23.02 -10.50
N GLY A 428 16.24 23.91 -11.14
CA GLY A 428 15.86 25.26 -11.52
C GLY A 428 15.38 25.35 -12.97
N ASP A 429 15.41 26.57 -13.51
CA ASP A 429 14.92 26.85 -14.86
C ASP A 429 15.78 26.22 -15.96
N GLU A 430 17.10 26.14 -15.77
CA GLU A 430 17.99 25.49 -16.74
C GLU A 430 17.73 23.97 -16.82
N GLY A 431 17.57 23.29 -15.68
CA GLY A 431 17.22 21.87 -15.65
C GLY A 431 15.83 21.61 -16.21
N ALA A 432 14.87 22.49 -15.92
CA ALA A 432 13.54 22.46 -16.53
C ALA A 432 13.62 22.60 -18.06
N GLN A 433 14.46 23.51 -18.57
CA GLN A 433 14.69 23.67 -20.01
C GLN A 433 15.22 22.38 -20.65
N TYR A 434 16.23 21.73 -20.05
CA TYR A 434 16.77 20.48 -20.57
C TYR A 434 15.71 19.37 -20.63
N LEU A 435 14.96 19.18 -19.54
CA LEU A 435 13.89 18.18 -19.47
C LEU A 435 12.78 18.48 -20.47
N ALA A 436 12.33 19.73 -20.58
CA ALA A 436 11.32 20.16 -21.53
C ALA A 436 11.76 19.90 -22.99
N ASN A 437 13.01 20.22 -23.34
CA ASN A 437 13.56 19.94 -24.66
C ASN A 437 13.59 18.43 -24.94
N ALA A 438 13.94 17.61 -23.95
CA ALA A 438 13.93 16.16 -24.10
C ALA A 438 12.52 15.60 -24.35
N LEU A 439 11.50 16.15 -23.68
CA LEU A 439 10.10 15.75 -23.86
C LEU A 439 9.59 15.99 -25.27
N GLN A 440 10.10 16.98 -26.01
CA GLN A 440 9.67 17.21 -27.40
C GLN A 440 10.01 16.04 -28.32
N GLN A 441 11.06 15.28 -28.00
CA GLN A 441 11.52 14.13 -28.79
C GLN A 441 11.15 12.79 -28.15
N ASN A 442 11.00 12.74 -26.83
CA ASN A 442 10.66 11.50 -26.13
C ASN A 442 9.23 11.05 -26.49
N GLN A 443 9.08 9.74 -26.73
CA GLN A 443 7.82 9.11 -27.15
C GLN A 443 7.35 8.01 -26.19
N THR A 444 7.87 7.99 -24.97
CA THR A 444 7.67 6.85 -24.05
C THR A 444 7.27 7.27 -22.64
N LEU A 445 7.77 8.42 -22.18
CA LEU A 445 7.42 8.98 -20.89
C LEU A 445 5.97 9.45 -20.91
N THR A 446 5.18 8.89 -19.99
CA THR A 446 3.76 9.21 -19.79
C THR A 446 3.54 9.99 -18.50
N ARG A 447 4.47 9.90 -17.54
CA ARG A 447 4.41 10.59 -16.26
C ARG A 447 5.77 11.19 -15.87
N LEU A 448 5.78 12.49 -15.63
CA LEU A 448 6.92 13.22 -15.08
C LEU A 448 6.50 14.00 -13.83
N GLU A 449 7.12 13.68 -12.70
CA GLU A 449 6.91 14.36 -11.43
C GLU A 449 8.10 15.26 -11.12
N LEU A 450 7.84 16.55 -10.92
CA LEU A 450 8.83 17.62 -10.68
C LEU A 450 8.37 18.54 -9.54
N SER A 451 7.45 18.09 -8.70
CA SER A 451 6.91 18.91 -7.61
C SER A 451 7.99 19.28 -6.60
N ARG A 452 7.87 20.44 -5.95
CA ARG A 452 8.81 20.90 -4.92
C ARG A 452 10.28 20.98 -5.40
N ASN A 453 10.50 21.56 -6.57
CA ASN A 453 11.82 21.94 -7.08
C ASN A 453 12.00 23.48 -6.98
N GLN A 454 12.93 24.05 -7.75
CA GLN A 454 13.30 25.47 -7.67
C GLN A 454 12.95 26.27 -8.94
N MET A 455 12.20 25.70 -9.88
CA MET A 455 11.82 26.36 -11.14
C MET A 455 10.85 27.53 -10.93
N SER A 456 11.02 28.57 -11.75
CA SER A 456 10.21 29.78 -11.82
C SER A 456 9.20 29.73 -12.97
N GLY A 457 8.59 30.88 -13.28
CA GLY A 457 7.76 31.05 -14.47
C GLY A 457 8.50 30.72 -15.78
N GLN A 458 9.84 30.91 -15.85
CA GLN A 458 10.61 30.55 -17.04
C GLN A 458 10.70 29.04 -17.26
N GLY A 459 10.99 28.26 -16.22
CA GLY A 459 10.95 26.80 -16.28
C GLY A 459 9.56 26.28 -16.68
N ALA A 460 8.50 26.88 -16.13
CA ALA A 460 7.13 26.58 -16.53
C ALA A 460 6.87 26.88 -18.02
N GLN A 461 7.37 27.99 -18.55
CA GLN A 461 7.27 28.35 -19.96
C GLN A 461 7.97 27.31 -20.87
N HIS A 462 9.13 26.78 -20.47
CA HIS A 462 9.79 25.72 -21.23
C HIS A 462 8.91 24.47 -21.35
N PHE A 463 8.30 24.02 -20.26
CA PHE A 463 7.36 22.89 -20.31
C PHE A 463 6.11 23.20 -21.13
N ALA A 464 5.55 24.40 -21.00
CA ALA A 464 4.40 24.82 -21.82
C ALA A 464 4.68 24.69 -23.32
N ASN A 465 5.86 25.12 -23.78
CA ASN A 465 6.30 24.98 -25.17
C ASN A 465 6.51 23.51 -25.58
N ALA A 466 7.07 22.69 -24.68
CA ALA A 466 7.29 21.28 -24.95
C ALA A 466 5.97 20.49 -25.10
N LEU A 467 4.97 20.81 -24.28
CA LEU A 467 3.65 20.16 -24.28
C LEU A 467 2.85 20.37 -25.58
N GLN A 468 3.16 21.41 -26.36
CA GLN A 468 2.57 21.61 -27.69
C GLN A 468 3.03 20.55 -28.71
N HIS A 469 4.19 19.93 -28.47
CA HIS A 469 4.84 19.00 -29.40
C HIS A 469 4.81 17.57 -28.87
N ASN A 470 4.89 17.38 -27.56
CA ASN A 470 4.85 16.06 -26.95
C ASN A 470 3.45 15.43 -27.09
N LYS A 471 3.42 14.15 -27.47
CA LYS A 471 2.20 13.39 -27.79
C LYS A 471 2.02 12.17 -26.88
N THR A 472 2.75 12.08 -25.77
CA THR A 472 2.80 10.86 -24.93
C THR A 472 2.61 11.15 -23.46
N LEU A 473 3.02 12.33 -22.99
CA LEU A 473 2.91 12.72 -21.61
C LEU A 473 1.44 12.93 -21.26
N THR A 474 1.00 12.20 -20.24
CA THR A 474 -0.37 12.25 -19.70
C THR A 474 -0.41 12.96 -18.35
N THR A 475 0.69 12.91 -17.61
CA THR A 475 0.81 13.51 -16.28
C THR A 475 2.09 14.33 -16.18
N LEU A 476 1.95 15.63 -15.89
CA LEU A 476 3.04 16.51 -15.52
C LEU A 476 2.70 17.19 -14.17
N ASN A 477 3.58 17.04 -13.19
CA ASN A 477 3.40 17.67 -11.89
C ASN A 477 4.54 18.64 -11.58
N LEU A 478 4.25 19.93 -11.61
CA LEU A 478 5.11 21.05 -11.26
C LEU A 478 4.65 21.75 -9.97
N SER A 479 3.76 21.13 -9.17
CA SER A 479 3.23 21.76 -7.94
C SER A 479 4.32 22.14 -6.94
N TYR A 480 4.05 23.16 -6.12
CA TYR A 480 4.97 23.66 -5.09
C TYR A 480 6.36 24.07 -5.61
N ASN A 481 6.45 24.55 -6.85
CA ASN A 481 7.61 25.26 -7.38
C ASN A 481 7.47 26.78 -7.16
N ARG A 482 8.38 27.59 -7.72
CA ARG A 482 8.35 29.07 -7.62
C ARG A 482 7.71 29.69 -8.86
N ILE A 483 6.69 29.04 -9.41
CA ILE A 483 6.01 29.46 -10.64
C ILE A 483 5.16 30.70 -10.32
N ASP A 484 5.36 31.76 -11.10
CA ASP A 484 4.56 32.98 -10.99
C ASP A 484 3.31 32.90 -11.88
N HIS A 485 2.46 33.93 -11.77
CA HIS A 485 1.21 33.99 -12.53
C HIS A 485 1.42 33.96 -14.05
N GLU A 486 2.54 34.47 -14.58
CA GLU A 486 2.83 34.41 -16.01
C GLU A 486 3.15 32.97 -16.45
N GLY A 487 3.98 32.26 -15.67
CA GLY A 487 4.23 30.83 -15.85
C GLY A 487 2.96 29.97 -15.77
N GLU A 488 2.07 30.26 -14.82
CA GLU A 488 0.76 29.60 -14.70
C GLU A 488 -0.10 29.81 -15.96
N GLN A 489 -0.12 31.02 -16.52
CA GLN A 489 -0.84 31.31 -17.76
C GLN A 489 -0.27 30.53 -18.95
N HIS A 490 1.06 30.43 -19.06
CA HIS A 490 1.69 29.61 -20.11
C HIS A 490 1.26 28.14 -20.01
N LEU A 491 1.28 27.57 -18.80
CA LEU A 491 0.89 26.18 -18.55
C LEU A 491 -0.61 25.95 -18.81
N ALA A 492 -1.48 26.87 -18.39
CA ALA A 492 -2.91 26.80 -18.65
C ALA A 492 -3.24 26.82 -20.16
N ASN A 493 -2.54 27.67 -20.92
CA ASN A 493 -2.70 27.73 -22.37
C ASN A 493 -2.19 26.43 -23.03
N ALA A 494 -1.06 25.89 -22.58
CA ALA A 494 -0.52 24.63 -23.10
C ALA A 494 -1.45 23.44 -22.84
N LEU A 495 -2.14 23.41 -21.68
CA LEU A 495 -3.12 22.37 -21.36
C LEU A 495 -4.30 22.34 -22.35
N GLN A 496 -4.76 23.51 -22.82
CA GLN A 496 -5.83 23.59 -23.83
C GLN A 496 -5.39 23.07 -25.20
N GLN A 497 -4.08 23.09 -25.47
CA GLN A 497 -3.50 22.70 -26.75
C GLN A 497 -2.96 21.27 -26.77
N SER A 498 -2.70 20.68 -25.60
CA SER A 498 -2.20 19.32 -25.50
C SER A 498 -3.28 18.30 -25.83
N GLU A 499 -2.95 17.32 -26.67
CA GLU A 499 -3.87 16.25 -27.05
C GLU A 499 -3.88 15.08 -26.06
N THR A 500 -2.83 14.93 -25.24
CA THR A 500 -2.59 13.74 -24.40
C THR A 500 -2.54 14.02 -22.91
N LEU A 501 -2.24 15.26 -22.51
CA LEU A 501 -2.08 15.62 -21.11
C LEU A 501 -3.45 15.63 -20.40
N THR A 502 -3.64 14.68 -19.48
CA THR A 502 -4.89 14.56 -18.68
C THR A 502 -4.74 15.14 -17.28
N THR A 503 -3.51 15.21 -16.77
CA THR A 503 -3.20 15.71 -15.44
C THR A 503 -2.05 16.71 -15.50
N LEU A 504 -2.32 17.96 -15.16
CA LEU A 504 -1.33 19.01 -15.00
C LEU A 504 -1.51 19.67 -13.63
N LYS A 505 -0.48 19.63 -12.80
CA LYS A 505 -0.48 20.26 -11.45
C LYS A 505 0.64 21.29 -11.40
N PHE A 506 0.36 22.53 -11.01
CA PHE A 506 1.37 23.60 -10.91
C PHE A 506 1.14 24.60 -9.77
N LEU A 507 0.12 24.37 -8.93
CA LEU A 507 -0.17 25.17 -7.73
C LEU A 507 0.70 24.78 -6.53
#